data_AF-A0A2V5V6P9-F1
#
_entry.id   AF-A0A2V5V6P9-F1
#
_cell.length_a   1.000
_cell.length_b   1.000
_cell.length_c   1.000
_cell.angle_alpha   90.00
_cell.angle_beta   90.00
_cell.angle_gamma   90.00
#
_symmetry.space_group_name_H-M   'P 1'
#
loop_
_entity.id
_entity.type
_entity.pdbx_description
1 polymer ?
#
loop_
_entity_poly.entity_id
_entity_poly.type
_entity_poly.pdbx_seq_one_letter_code
_entity_poly.pdbx_strand_id
1 'polypeptide(L)'
;MQIRRELDTLTDAKKEERTKAVQGCFERSAAILKKHGSVLLSFHALSRAEGHRLESNEEVAEVCDLIHAAGHDHPFQGISHGYVPEEDWLSFLKYVKHAPNINPEEGKDYIDAADRWRQDHGYPSPPDDTGYVSLVERTLLR
;
A
#
# COMPACT_ATOMS: atom_id res chain seq x y z
N MET A 1 39.68 12.43 5.70
CA MET A 1 39.26 11.14 5.08
C MET A 1 38.38 10.28 5.98
N GLN A 2 38.40 10.45 7.31
CA GLN A 2 37.61 9.64 8.24
C GLN A 2 36.09 9.92 8.18
N ILE A 3 35.69 11.20 8.14
CA ILE A 3 34.29 11.63 8.06
C ILE A 3 33.55 11.08 6.82
N ARG A 4 34.23 10.99 5.67
CA ARG A 4 33.62 10.44 4.44
C ARG A 4 33.31 8.95 4.60
N ARG A 5 34.22 8.16 5.18
CA ARG A 5 34.02 6.73 5.43
C ARG A 5 32.90 6.46 6.44
N GLU A 6 32.79 7.30 7.48
CA GLU A 6 31.70 7.22 8.46
C GLU A 6 30.35 7.55 7.80
N LEU A 7 30.28 8.55 6.92
CA LEU A 7 29.06 8.88 6.18
C LEU A 7 28.65 7.77 5.19
N ASP A 8 29.62 7.18 4.50
CA ASP A 8 29.39 6.08 3.56
C ASP A 8 28.83 4.85 4.31
N THR A 9 29.44 4.47 5.44
CA THR A 9 28.96 3.35 6.27
C THR A 9 27.57 3.56 6.85
N LEU A 10 27.23 4.78 7.29
CA LEU A 10 25.88 5.12 7.74
C LEU A 10 24.85 5.03 6.60
N THR A 11 25.25 5.43 5.40
CA THR A 11 24.40 5.37 4.21
C THR A 11 24.13 3.93 3.79
N ASP A 12 25.15 3.08 3.81
CA ASP A 12 25.04 1.65 3.51
C ASP A 12 24.18 0.92 4.56
N ALA A 13 24.39 1.21 5.85
CA ALA A 13 23.58 0.63 6.93
C ALA A 13 22.10 0.99 6.78
N LYS A 14 21.79 2.27 6.54
CA LYS A 14 20.41 2.72 6.33
C LYS A 14 19.77 2.06 5.11
N LYS A 15 20.54 1.87 4.04
CA LYS A 15 20.07 1.17 2.83
C LYS A 15 19.76 -0.30 3.14
N GLU A 16 20.60 -0.97 3.92
CA GLU A 16 20.38 -2.36 4.32
C GLU A 16 19.14 -2.51 5.21
N GLU A 17 18.93 -1.61 6.17
CA GLU A 17 17.75 -1.58 7.02
C GLU A 17 16.47 -1.39 6.21
N ARG A 18 16.49 -0.44 5.26
CA ARG A 18 15.38 -0.23 4.32
C ARG A 18 15.07 -1.49 3.53
N THR A 19 16.07 -2.12 2.91
CA THR A 19 15.86 -3.33 2.12
C THR A 19 15.26 -4.46 2.97
N LYS A 20 15.69 -4.60 4.24
CA LYS A 20 15.10 -5.58 5.16
C LYS A 20 13.64 -5.23 5.51
N ALA A 21 13.32 -3.96 5.72
CA ALA A 21 11.96 -3.51 6.02
C ALA A 21 11.00 -3.78 4.86
N VAL A 22 11.38 -3.38 3.64
CA VAL A 22 10.63 -3.63 2.40
C VAL A 22 10.42 -5.13 2.19
N GLN A 23 11.51 -5.90 2.19
CA GLN A 23 11.45 -7.33 1.93
C GLN A 23 10.61 -8.06 2.99
N GLY A 24 10.77 -7.71 4.27
CA GLY A 24 9.98 -8.30 5.35
C GLY A 24 8.48 -7.96 5.23
N CYS A 25 8.14 -6.74 4.82
CA CYS A 25 6.75 -6.33 4.58
C CYS A 25 6.14 -7.09 3.39
N PHE A 26 6.89 -7.22 2.29
CA PHE A 26 6.49 -8.01 1.14
C PHE A 26 6.25 -9.48 1.51
N GLU A 27 7.19 -10.13 2.19
CA GLU A 27 7.08 -11.54 2.57
C GLU A 27 5.85 -11.83 3.44
N ARG A 28 5.57 -10.95 4.41
CA ARG A 28 4.35 -11.03 5.23
C ARG A 28 3.10 -10.85 4.37
N SER A 29 3.08 -9.86 3.48
CA SER A 29 1.95 -9.60 2.58
C SER A 29 1.67 -10.81 1.68
N ALA A 30 2.71 -11.35 1.03
CA ALA A 30 2.62 -12.52 0.17
C ALA A 30 2.15 -13.77 0.93
N ALA A 31 2.65 -13.98 2.16
CA ALA A 31 2.20 -15.10 3.01
C ALA A 31 0.71 -15.00 3.36
N ILE A 32 0.22 -13.78 3.66
CA ILE A 32 -1.20 -13.53 3.93
C ILE A 32 -2.04 -13.80 2.66
N LEU A 33 -1.62 -13.27 1.51
CA LEU A 33 -2.33 -13.49 0.23
C LEU A 33 -2.38 -14.97 -0.14
N LYS A 34 -1.28 -15.71 0.04
CA LYS A 34 -1.24 -17.15 -0.21
C LYS A 34 -2.19 -17.93 0.70
N LYS A 35 -2.32 -17.52 1.96
CA LYS A 35 -3.18 -18.18 2.95
C LYS A 35 -4.67 -17.95 2.69
N HIS A 36 -5.03 -16.75 2.23
CA HIS A 36 -6.43 -16.33 2.08
C HIS A 36 -6.95 -16.37 0.63
N GLY A 37 -6.07 -16.56 -0.36
CA GLY A 37 -6.42 -16.70 -1.77
C GLY A 37 -7.11 -15.45 -2.34
N SER A 38 -8.08 -15.66 -3.24
CA SER A 38 -8.82 -14.58 -3.92
C SER A 38 -9.82 -13.82 -3.03
N VAL A 39 -10.02 -14.27 -1.79
CA VAL A 39 -10.99 -13.66 -0.87
C VAL A 39 -10.45 -12.37 -0.25
N LEU A 40 -9.12 -12.24 -0.15
CA LEU A 40 -8.48 -11.08 0.46
C LEU A 40 -7.82 -10.20 -0.59
N LEU A 41 -8.21 -8.92 -0.62
CA LEU A 41 -7.59 -7.92 -1.49
C LEU A 41 -6.16 -7.62 -1.05
N SER A 42 -5.29 -7.32 -2.04
CA SER A 42 -3.89 -6.97 -1.81
C SER A 42 -3.68 -5.80 -0.86
N PHE A 43 -4.60 -4.84 -0.83
CA PHE A 43 -4.57 -3.74 0.13
C PHE A 43 -4.61 -4.23 1.59
N HIS A 44 -5.49 -5.19 1.91
CA HIS A 44 -5.59 -5.70 3.27
C HIS A 44 -4.35 -6.49 3.66
N ALA A 45 -3.78 -7.25 2.72
CA ALA A 45 -2.55 -7.97 2.96
C ALA A 45 -1.40 -7.02 3.30
N LEU A 46 -1.23 -5.94 2.53
CA LEU A 46 -0.26 -4.89 2.80
C LEU A 46 -0.49 -4.23 4.17
N SER A 47 -1.75 -3.92 4.50
CA SER A 47 -2.09 -3.27 5.76
C SER A 47 -1.83 -4.17 6.98
N ARG A 48 -2.24 -5.44 6.90
CA ARG A 48 -1.96 -6.50 7.90
C ARG A 48 -0.47 -6.79 8.04
N ALA A 49 0.30 -6.65 6.96
CA ALA A 49 1.75 -6.84 6.96
C ALA A 49 2.54 -5.67 7.56
N GLU A 50 1.83 -4.70 8.16
CA GLU A 50 2.38 -3.51 8.79
C GLU A 50 2.97 -2.50 7.79
N GLY A 51 2.40 -2.38 6.58
CA GLY A 51 2.83 -1.37 5.60
C GLY A 51 2.86 0.07 6.15
N HIS A 52 2.02 0.38 7.14
CA HIS A 52 2.01 1.67 7.85
C HIS A 52 3.28 1.96 8.67
N ARG A 53 4.14 0.97 8.90
CA ARG A 53 5.43 1.09 9.61
C ARG A 53 6.62 1.38 8.69
N LEU A 54 6.43 1.36 7.38
CA LEU A 54 7.47 1.77 6.43
C LEU A 54 7.81 3.25 6.63
N GLU A 55 9.02 3.65 6.26
CA GLU A 55 9.54 4.98 6.54
C GLU A 55 9.18 6.00 5.46
N SER A 56 8.89 5.55 4.24
CA SER A 56 8.62 6.44 3.10
C SER A 56 7.62 5.88 2.09
N ASN A 57 7.10 6.75 1.21
CA ASN A 57 6.22 6.32 0.13
C ASN A 57 6.96 5.47 -0.91
N GLU A 58 8.26 5.73 -1.12
CA GLU A 58 9.09 4.91 -2.01
C GLU A 58 9.17 3.47 -1.53
N GLU A 59 9.29 3.25 -0.21
CA GLU A 59 9.24 1.90 0.36
C GLU A 59 7.88 1.24 0.17
N VAL A 60 6.79 2.00 0.32
CA VAL A 60 5.43 1.50 0.07
C VAL A 60 5.26 1.10 -1.39
N ALA A 61 5.70 1.94 -2.32
CA ALA A 61 5.67 1.67 -3.75
C ALA A 61 6.49 0.41 -4.10
N GLU A 62 7.70 0.28 -3.55
CA GLU A 62 8.55 -0.90 -3.76
C GLU A 62 7.85 -2.19 -3.29
N VAL A 63 7.20 -2.17 -2.12
CA VAL A 63 6.42 -3.33 -1.65
C VAL A 63 5.22 -3.61 -2.57
N CYS A 64 4.51 -2.57 -3.04
CA CYS A 64 3.38 -2.74 -3.95
C CYS A 64 3.79 -3.36 -5.29
N ASP A 65 4.91 -2.92 -5.85
CA ASP A 65 5.50 -3.48 -7.06
C ASP A 65 5.92 -4.94 -6.87
N LEU A 66 6.52 -5.28 -5.74
CA LEU A 66 6.89 -6.67 -5.42
C LEU A 66 5.65 -7.57 -5.30
N ILE A 67 4.58 -7.09 -4.64
CA ILE A 67 3.29 -7.81 -4.56
C ILE A 67 2.72 -8.03 -5.97
N HIS A 68 2.74 -7.00 -6.82
CA HIS A 68 2.24 -7.10 -8.17
C HIS A 68 3.06 -8.05 -9.05
N ALA A 69 4.39 -7.96 -8.96
CA ALA A 69 5.33 -8.83 -9.66
C ALA A 69 5.19 -10.31 -9.24
N ALA A 70 4.74 -10.57 -8.01
CA ALA A 70 4.39 -11.91 -7.52
C ALA A 70 3.06 -12.46 -8.08
N GLY A 71 2.36 -11.69 -8.92
CA GLY A 71 1.13 -12.11 -9.60
C GLY A 71 -0.17 -11.74 -8.87
N HIS A 72 -0.10 -10.84 -7.89
CA HIS A 72 -1.27 -10.32 -7.17
C HIS A 72 -1.71 -8.96 -7.74
N ASP A 73 -2.93 -8.51 -7.41
CA ASP A 73 -3.38 -7.17 -7.76
C ASP A 73 -2.53 -6.12 -7.04
N HIS A 74 -2.32 -4.96 -7.66
CA HIS A 74 -1.57 -3.89 -7.02
C HIS A 74 -2.37 -3.32 -5.82
N PRO A 75 -1.81 -3.20 -4.60
CA PRO A 75 -2.56 -2.81 -3.41
C PRO A 75 -3.38 -1.53 -3.54
N PHE A 76 -2.89 -0.54 -4.29
CA PHE A 76 -3.58 0.74 -4.52
C PHE A 76 -4.35 0.84 -5.84
N GLN A 77 -4.44 -0.23 -6.65
CA GLN A 77 -5.02 -0.17 -8.00
C GLN A 77 -6.42 0.45 -8.08
N GLY A 78 -7.24 0.27 -7.03
CA GLY A 78 -8.60 0.80 -6.96
C GLY A 78 -8.74 2.24 -6.47
N ILE A 79 -7.66 2.86 -5.97
CA ILE A 79 -7.72 4.17 -5.30
C ILE A 79 -6.60 5.14 -5.70
N SER A 80 -5.55 4.67 -6.40
CA SER A 80 -4.43 5.52 -6.83
C SER A 80 -4.86 6.64 -7.79
N HIS A 81 -5.84 6.37 -8.65
CA HIS A 81 -6.35 7.35 -9.61
C HIS A 81 -7.41 8.24 -8.97
N GLY A 82 -6.98 9.36 -8.40
CA GLY A 82 -7.86 10.46 -7.98
C GLY A 82 -8.44 10.37 -6.57
N TYR A 83 -8.14 9.30 -5.81
CA TYR A 83 -8.53 9.22 -4.39
C TYR A 83 -7.33 9.40 -3.45
N VAL A 84 -6.25 8.65 -3.67
CA VAL A 84 -5.03 8.74 -2.86
C VAL A 84 -3.81 8.76 -3.79
N PRO A 85 -3.17 9.92 -4.01
CA PRO A 85 -1.97 9.99 -4.83
C PRO A 85 -0.81 9.21 -4.19
N GLU A 86 0.15 8.81 -5.02
CA GLU A 86 1.31 8.01 -4.58
C GLU A 86 2.14 8.69 -3.50
N GLU A 87 2.27 10.02 -3.56
CA GLU A 87 2.93 10.82 -2.51
C GLU A 87 2.26 10.75 -1.13
N ASP A 88 1.04 10.21 -1.04
CA ASP A 88 0.27 10.12 0.19
C ASP A 88 0.03 8.68 0.69
N TRP A 89 0.51 7.65 -0.02
CA TRP A 89 0.19 6.26 0.31
C TRP A 89 0.54 5.86 1.75
N LEU A 90 1.71 6.26 2.24
CA LEU A 90 2.12 5.98 3.61
C LEU A 90 1.23 6.71 4.63
N SER A 91 0.92 7.97 4.37
CA SER A 91 0.05 8.78 5.22
C SER A 91 -1.35 8.18 5.28
N PHE A 92 -1.85 7.72 4.12
CA PHE A 92 -3.11 7.02 4.03
C PHE A 92 -3.10 5.69 4.78
N LEU A 93 -2.06 4.85 4.65
CA LEU A 93 -1.93 3.61 5.42
C LEU A 93 -1.98 3.84 6.93
N LYS A 94 -1.34 4.92 7.41
CA LYS A 94 -1.41 5.34 8.81
C LYS A 94 -2.82 5.80 9.20
N TYR A 95 -3.48 6.57 8.35
CA TYR A 95 -4.88 6.99 8.55
C TYR A 95 -5.82 5.79 8.67
N VAL A 96 -5.78 4.86 7.71
CA VAL A 96 -6.63 3.66 7.71
C VAL A 96 -6.36 2.79 8.94
N LYS A 97 -5.09 2.66 9.37
CA LYS A 97 -4.74 1.87 10.58
C LYS A 97 -5.37 2.43 11.86
N HIS A 98 -5.54 3.74 11.94
CA HIS A 98 -6.06 4.42 13.13
C HIS A 98 -7.54 4.80 13.04
N ALA A 99 -8.17 4.59 11.89
CA ALA A 99 -9.57 4.95 11.71
C ALA A 99 -10.50 3.96 12.42
N PRO A 100 -11.38 4.42 13.33
CA PRO A 100 -12.18 3.56 14.19
C PRO A 100 -13.26 2.76 13.45
N ASN A 101 -13.65 3.20 12.26
CA ASN A 101 -14.72 2.61 11.46
C ASN A 101 -14.21 1.93 10.19
N ILE A 102 -12.90 1.70 10.09
CA ILE A 102 -12.30 1.00 8.98
C ILE A 102 -11.64 -0.24 9.55
N ASN A 103 -12.04 -1.39 9.03
CA ASN A 103 -11.24 -2.59 9.24
C ASN A 103 -10.24 -2.70 8.07
N PRO A 104 -8.99 -2.20 8.20
CA PRO A 104 -7.99 -2.34 7.13
C PRO A 104 -7.73 -3.79 6.72
N GLU A 105 -8.15 -4.73 7.57
CA GLU A 105 -7.87 -6.12 7.43
C GLU A 105 -8.99 -6.83 6.63
N GLU A 106 -10.18 -6.25 6.47
CA GLU A 106 -11.34 -6.92 5.86
C GLU A 106 -12.26 -5.98 5.08
N GLY A 107 -13.07 -6.52 4.16
CA GLY A 107 -14.15 -5.77 3.51
C GLY A 107 -13.70 -4.86 2.36
N LYS A 108 -14.40 -3.74 2.15
CA LYS A 108 -14.03 -2.73 1.14
C LYS A 108 -13.98 -1.33 1.76
N ASP A 109 -13.95 -1.25 3.09
CA ASP A 109 -14.05 -0.01 3.86
C ASP A 109 -12.88 0.94 3.59
N TYR A 110 -11.74 0.41 3.13
CA TYR A 110 -10.60 1.22 2.69
C TYR A 110 -10.91 2.07 1.44
N ILE A 111 -11.92 1.70 0.64
CA ILE A 111 -12.37 2.50 -0.50
C ILE A 111 -13.15 3.71 0.00
N ASP A 112 -14.06 3.51 0.96
CA ASP A 112 -14.75 4.62 1.63
C ASP A 112 -13.76 5.51 2.40
N ALA A 113 -12.72 4.91 2.97
CA ALA A 113 -11.59 5.63 3.56
C ALA A 113 -10.88 6.52 2.55
N ALA A 114 -10.61 5.99 1.35
CA ALA A 114 -9.95 6.72 0.28
C ALA A 114 -10.82 7.88 -0.23
N ASP A 115 -12.14 7.69 -0.32
CA ASP A 115 -13.06 8.77 -0.66
C ASP A 115 -13.08 9.89 0.40
N ARG A 116 -13.11 9.53 1.68
CA ARG A 116 -13.00 10.51 2.76
C ARG A 116 -11.65 11.23 2.77
N TRP A 117 -10.56 10.48 2.61
CA TRP A 117 -9.21 11.05 2.49
C TRP A 117 -9.15 12.10 1.39
N ARG A 118 -9.67 11.77 0.20
CA ARG A 118 -9.77 12.67 -0.93
C ARG A 118 -10.51 13.97 -0.58
N GLN A 119 -11.68 13.87 0.05
CA GLN A 119 -12.47 15.02 0.47
C GLN A 119 -11.74 15.89 1.50
N ASP A 120 -11.15 15.26 2.51
CA ASP A 120 -10.44 15.94 3.59
C ASP A 120 -9.18 16.68 3.10
N HIS A 121 -8.53 16.17 2.05
CA HIS A 121 -7.32 16.75 1.46
C HIS A 121 -7.59 17.62 0.23
N GLY A 122 -8.85 17.80 -0.16
CA GLY A 122 -9.26 18.68 -1.26
C GLY A 122 -8.84 18.16 -2.65
N TYR A 123 -8.62 16.85 -2.79
CA TYR A 123 -8.30 16.25 -4.09
C TYR A 123 -9.52 16.30 -5.02
N PRO A 124 -9.31 16.58 -6.32
CA PRO A 124 -10.39 16.66 -7.28
C PRO A 124 -11.09 15.31 -7.42
N SER A 125 -12.35 15.33 -7.86
CA SER A 125 -13.01 14.06 -8.16
C SER A 125 -12.27 13.32 -9.27
N PRO A 126 -12.04 12.01 -9.12
CA PRO A 126 -11.56 11.23 -10.24
C PRO A 126 -12.52 11.42 -11.42
N PRO A 127 -12.00 11.50 -12.66
CA PRO A 127 -12.86 11.55 -13.83
C PRO A 127 -13.78 10.32 -13.85
N ASP A 128 -15.03 10.49 -14.27
CA ASP A 128 -16.07 9.45 -14.36
C ASP A 128 -15.73 8.30 -15.34
N ASP A 129 -14.55 8.31 -15.95
CA ASP A 129 -14.15 7.36 -16.99
C ASP A 129 -13.64 6.03 -16.40
N THR A 130 -14.56 5.06 -16.37
CA THR A 130 -14.39 3.70 -16.93
C THR A 130 -13.23 2.81 -16.45
N GLY A 131 -12.62 3.07 -15.29
CA GLY A 131 -11.74 2.11 -14.60
C GLY A 131 -12.38 1.38 -13.42
N TYR A 132 -13.30 2.07 -12.73
CA TYR A 132 -13.81 1.69 -11.40
C TYR A 132 -14.75 0.47 -11.41
N VAL A 133 -15.50 0.25 -12.50
CA VAL A 133 -16.44 -0.86 -12.65
C VAL A 133 -15.72 -2.20 -12.98
N SER A 134 -14.57 -2.15 -13.65
CA SER A 134 -13.89 -3.34 -14.18
C SER A 134 -13.35 -4.29 -13.10
N LEU A 135 -12.92 -3.76 -11.94
CA LEU A 135 -12.41 -4.57 -10.83
C LEU A 135 -13.54 -5.17 -9.98
N VAL A 136 -14.66 -4.45 -9.82
CA VAL A 136 -15.83 -4.96 -9.09
C VAL A 136 -16.50 -6.10 -9.87
N GLU A 137 -16.59 -5.99 -11.19
CA GLU A 137 -17.14 -7.05 -12.04
C GLU A 137 -16.21 -8.26 -12.20
N ARG A 138 -14.88 -8.06 -12.31
CA ARG A 138 -13.92 -9.17 -12.46
C ARG A 138 -13.82 -10.09 -11.25
N THR A 139 -14.00 -9.56 -10.04
CA THR A 139 -13.92 -10.36 -8.80
C THR A 139 -15.24 -11.07 -8.48
N LEU A 140 -16.37 -10.65 -9.08
CA LEU A 140 -17.69 -11.30 -8.91
C LEU A 140 -17.98 -12.38 -9.97
N LEU A 141 -17.12 -12.53 -10.99
CA LEU A 141 -17.29 -13.47 -12.11
C LEU A 141 -16.25 -14.60 -12.12
N ARG A 142 -15.52 -14.83 -11.02
CA ARG A 142 -14.60 -15.97 -10.86
C ARG A 142 -15.04 -16.91 -9.74
#